data_AF-A0A2V6KRW0-F1
#
_entry.id   AF-A0A2V6KRW0-F1
#
_cell.length_a   1.000
_cell.length_b   1.000
_cell.length_c   1.000
_cell.angle_alpha   90.00
_cell.angle_beta   90.00
_cell.angle_gamma   90.00
#
_symmetry.space_group_name_H-M   'P 1'
#
loop_
_entity.id
_entity.type
_entity.pdbx_description
1 polymer ?
#
loop_
_entity_poly.entity_id
_entity_poly.type
_entity_poly.pdbx_seq_one_letter_code
_entity_poly.pdbx_strand_id
1 'polypeptide(L)'
;MEKPAQTPAALGYRMPAEWEPHAATWFSWPRREGISFPDSFDRVLPALRAMVEALVESEHVCINVCNGAHEAEAREVLRGLPMEQISFHSVPTNEPWCRDHGPIFLTRDLDPRLAIVDWDYNAWG
;
A
#
# COMPACT_ATOMS: atom_id res chain seq x y z
N MET A 1 -31.24 -5.54 20.82
CA MET A 1 -31.02 -5.53 19.36
C MET A 1 -30.05 -4.41 19.05
N GLU A 2 -28.82 -4.73 18.65
CA GLU A 2 -27.92 -3.73 18.08
C GLU A 2 -28.56 -3.15 16.81
N LYS A 3 -28.48 -1.83 16.65
CA LYS A 3 -28.83 -1.23 15.37
C LYS A 3 -27.84 -1.77 14.33
N PRO A 4 -28.29 -2.17 13.13
CA PRO A 4 -27.36 -2.53 12.07
C PRO A 4 -26.43 -1.33 11.83
N ALA A 5 -25.13 -1.61 11.76
CA ALA A 5 -24.14 -0.57 11.48
C ALA A 5 -24.50 0.12 10.15
N GLN A 6 -24.41 1.45 10.11
CA GLN A 6 -24.65 2.20 8.89
C GLN A 6 -23.57 1.84 7.87
N THR A 7 -23.97 1.52 6.64
CA THR A 7 -23.02 1.23 5.57
C THR A 7 -22.29 2.51 5.13
N PRO A 8 -21.08 2.42 4.55
CA PRO A 8 -20.40 3.60 4.03
C PRO A 8 -21.26 4.37 3.02
N ALA A 9 -21.97 3.67 2.13
CA ALA A 9 -22.87 4.29 1.16
C ALA A 9 -24.01 5.08 1.84
N ALA A 10 -24.61 4.58 2.92
CA ALA A 10 -25.64 5.29 3.67
C ALA A 10 -25.11 6.55 4.39
N LEU A 11 -23.80 6.61 4.61
CA LEU A 11 -23.08 7.76 5.16
C LEU A 11 -22.53 8.71 4.08
N GLY A 12 -22.84 8.44 2.80
CA GLY A 12 -22.43 9.25 1.65
C GLY A 12 -21.03 8.96 1.12
N TYR A 13 -20.40 7.86 1.54
CA TYR A 13 -19.09 7.46 1.07
C TYR A 13 -19.15 6.68 -0.24
N ARG A 14 -18.13 6.86 -1.08
CA ARG A 14 -17.85 6.06 -2.27
C ARG A 14 -16.37 5.72 -2.37
N MET A 15 -16.04 4.63 -3.05
CA MET A 15 -14.68 4.40 -3.52
C MET A 15 -14.46 5.30 -4.75
N PRO A 16 -13.47 6.21 -4.75
CA PRO A 16 -13.11 6.94 -5.96
C PRO A 16 -12.58 5.99 -7.02
N ALA A 17 -12.79 6.35 -8.29
CA ALA A 17 -12.20 5.60 -9.39
C ALA A 17 -10.68 5.80 -9.39
N GLU A 18 -9.93 4.80 -9.87
CA GLU A 18 -8.46 4.80 -9.83
C GLU A 18 -7.80 5.88 -10.72
N TRP A 19 -8.57 6.55 -11.59
CA TRP A 19 -8.08 7.68 -12.38
C TRP A 19 -8.39 9.04 -11.75
N GLU A 20 -9.08 9.08 -10.62
CA GLU A 20 -9.26 10.32 -9.85
C GLU A 20 -7.95 10.70 -9.14
N PRO A 21 -7.76 11.97 -8.75
CA PRO A 21 -6.51 12.40 -8.12
C PRO A 21 -6.18 11.61 -6.84
N HIS A 22 -4.93 11.15 -6.74
CA HIS A 22 -4.40 10.43 -5.59
C HIS A 22 -3.44 11.31 -4.78
N ALA A 23 -3.37 11.06 -3.47
CA ALA A 23 -2.35 11.65 -2.61
C ALA A 23 -1.07 10.79 -2.55
N ALA A 24 -1.22 9.46 -2.65
CA ALA A 24 -0.12 8.51 -2.55
C ALA A 24 -0.52 7.12 -3.08
N THR A 25 0.48 6.35 -3.51
CA THR A 25 0.38 4.91 -3.78
C THR A 25 1.09 4.10 -2.71
N TRP A 26 0.49 2.97 -2.32
CA TRP A 26 0.96 2.09 -1.25
C TRP A 26 1.56 0.79 -1.75
N PHE A 27 2.70 0.41 -1.19
CA PHE A 27 3.36 -0.88 -1.39
C PHE A 27 3.55 -1.60 -0.07
N SER A 28 3.67 -2.92 -0.14
CA SER A 28 4.25 -3.73 0.92
C SER A 28 5.52 -4.34 0.37
N TRP A 29 6.66 -4.03 0.97
CA TRP A 29 7.94 -4.50 0.45
C TRP A 29 8.06 -6.02 0.63
N PRO A 30 8.54 -6.77 -0.37
CA PRO A 30 8.66 -8.22 -0.23
C PRO A 30 9.72 -8.58 0.79
N ARG A 31 9.51 -9.69 1.50
CA ARG A 31 10.52 -10.29 2.37
C ARG A 31 11.27 -11.39 1.64
N ARG A 32 12.57 -11.51 1.92
CA ARG A 32 13.43 -12.57 1.40
C ARG A 32 12.95 -13.96 1.85
N GLU A 33 12.39 -14.07 3.06
CA GLU A 33 11.84 -15.30 3.61
C GLU A 33 10.36 -15.53 3.23
N GLY A 34 9.76 -14.64 2.44
CA GLY A 34 8.36 -14.75 1.97
C GLY A 34 8.18 -15.77 0.85
N ILE A 35 6.93 -16.16 0.60
CA ILE A 35 6.62 -17.21 -0.40
C ILE A 35 6.28 -16.65 -1.79
N SER A 36 6.13 -15.33 -1.95
CA SER A 36 5.81 -14.72 -3.25
C SER A 36 6.89 -14.89 -4.31
N PHE A 37 8.17 -14.89 -3.92
CA PHE A 37 9.30 -14.87 -4.87
C PHE A 37 10.39 -15.89 -4.53
N PRO A 38 10.07 -17.19 -4.42
CA PRO A 38 11.04 -18.23 -4.10
C PRO A 38 12.14 -18.25 -5.17
N ASP A 39 13.39 -18.27 -4.73
CA ASP A 39 14.61 -18.26 -5.55
C ASP A 39 14.71 -17.09 -6.55
N SER A 40 13.83 -16.09 -6.42
CA SER A 40 13.64 -15.01 -7.40
C SER A 40 13.62 -13.63 -6.75
N PHE A 41 13.78 -13.55 -5.43
CA PHE A 41 13.77 -12.31 -4.67
C PHE A 41 14.67 -11.23 -5.30
N ASP A 42 15.96 -11.50 -5.48
CA ASP A 42 16.88 -10.51 -6.04
C ASP A 42 16.56 -10.17 -7.51
N ARG A 43 15.85 -11.04 -8.24
CA ARG A 43 15.42 -10.83 -9.62
C ARG A 43 14.21 -9.90 -9.74
N VAL A 44 13.38 -9.77 -8.70
CA VAL A 44 12.18 -8.89 -8.72
C VAL A 44 12.47 -7.47 -8.24
N LEU A 45 13.54 -7.26 -7.46
CA LEU A 45 13.91 -5.94 -6.93
C LEU A 45 14.08 -4.86 -8.02
N PRO A 46 14.69 -5.13 -9.19
CA PRO A 46 14.78 -4.13 -10.26
C PRO A 46 13.41 -3.69 -10.79
N ALA A 47 12.43 -4.60 -10.86
CA ALA A 47 11.08 -4.27 -11.30
C ALA A 47 10.34 -3.44 -10.24
N LEU A 48 10.50 -3.78 -8.95
CA LEU A 48 9.95 -2.98 -7.84
C LEU A 48 10.54 -1.57 -7.82
N ARG A 49 11.86 -1.45 -8.00
CA ARG A 49 12.53 -0.16 -8.14
C ARG A 49 11.95 0.64 -9.30
N ALA A 50 11.81 0.04 -10.49
CA ALA A 50 11.28 0.72 -11.67
C ALA A 50 9.83 1.21 -11.45
N MET A 51 9.00 0.45 -10.73
CA MET A 51 7.65 0.90 -10.37
C MET A 51 7.69 2.11 -9.43
N VAL A 52 8.52 2.07 -8.38
CA VAL A 52 8.66 3.21 -7.46
C VAL A 52 9.20 4.44 -8.19
N GLU A 53 10.22 4.26 -9.03
CA GLU A 53 10.82 5.33 -9.86
C GLU A 53 9.79 6.00 -10.77
N ALA A 54 8.90 5.24 -11.40
CA ALA A 54 7.83 5.80 -12.22
C ALA A 54 6.77 6.55 -11.39
N LEU A 55 6.47 6.09 -10.17
CA LEU A 55 5.43 6.68 -9.33
C LEU A 55 5.85 7.97 -8.65
N VAL A 56 7.11 8.06 -8.20
CA VAL A 56 7.61 9.27 -7.51
C VAL A 56 7.63 10.52 -8.40
N GLU A 57 7.46 10.35 -9.72
CA GLU A 57 7.27 11.46 -10.67
C GLU A 57 5.90 12.14 -10.55
N SER A 58 4.87 11.44 -10.06
CA SER A 58 3.49 11.92 -10.06
C SER A 58 2.82 11.91 -8.68
N GLU A 59 3.22 11.03 -7.77
CA GLU A 59 2.61 10.89 -6.46
C GLU A 59 3.59 10.42 -5.37
N HIS A 60 3.17 10.59 -4.11
CA HIS A 60 3.95 10.12 -2.96
C HIS A 60 3.88 8.59 -2.86
N VAL A 61 4.96 7.94 -2.45
CA VAL A 61 5.02 6.48 -2.31
C VAL A 61 5.14 6.09 -0.84
N CYS A 62 4.18 5.32 -0.35
CA CYS A 62 4.17 4.75 0.99
C CYS A 62 4.57 3.27 0.95
N ILE A 63 5.57 2.86 1.72
CA ILE A 63 6.09 1.49 1.71
C ILE A 63 5.99 0.89 3.11
N ASN A 64 5.19 -0.18 3.23
CA ASN A 64 5.11 -0.98 4.45
C ASN A 64 6.35 -1.88 4.57
N VAL A 65 7.00 -1.82 5.73
CA VAL A 65 8.18 -2.61 6.11
C VAL A 65 7.97 -3.24 7.47
N CYS A 66 8.64 -4.35 7.73
CA CYS A 66 8.41 -5.15 8.95
C CYS A 66 9.25 -4.68 10.13
N ASN A 67 10.43 -4.11 9.86
CA ASN A 67 11.39 -3.63 10.85
C ASN A 67 12.47 -2.79 10.14
N GLY A 68 13.42 -2.24 10.92
CA GLY A 68 14.48 -1.39 10.39
C GLY A 68 15.47 -2.07 9.44
N ALA A 69 15.70 -3.39 9.56
CA ALA A 69 16.56 -4.11 8.62
C ALA A 69 15.88 -4.25 7.25
N HIS A 70 14.57 -4.56 7.26
CA HIS A 70 13.75 -4.60 6.05
C HIS A 70 13.65 -3.22 5.39
N GLU A 71 13.52 -2.15 6.18
CA GLU A 71 13.59 -0.77 5.68
C GLU A 71 14.95 -0.46 5.04
N ALA A 72 16.06 -0.86 5.68
CA ALA A 72 17.40 -0.63 5.15
C ALA A 72 17.62 -1.35 3.81
N GLU A 73 17.13 -2.58 3.65
CA GLU A 73 17.20 -3.30 2.36
C GLU A 73 16.40 -2.56 1.27
N ALA A 74 15.17 -2.12 1.57
CA ALA A 74 14.36 -1.35 0.62
C ALA A 74 15.03 -0.03 0.25
N ARG A 75 15.58 0.71 1.23
CA ARG A 75 16.33 1.95 1.00
C ARG A 75 17.57 1.75 0.13
N GLU A 76 18.27 0.63 0.28
CA GLU A 76 19.42 0.30 -0.55
C GLU A 76 18.99 0.10 -2.01
N VAL A 77 17.93 -0.67 -2.24
CA VAL A 77 17.39 -0.91 -3.59
C VAL A 77 16.91 0.39 -4.25
N LEU A 78 16.29 1.28 -3.47
CA LEU A 78 15.74 2.55 -3.92
C LEU A 78 16.75 3.71 -3.89
N ARG A 79 18.03 3.43 -3.58
CA ARG A 79 19.09 4.43 -3.53
C ARG A 79 19.16 5.22 -4.84
N GLY A 80 19.18 6.54 -4.72
CA GLY A 80 19.26 7.49 -5.83
C GLY A 80 17.90 8.01 -6.32
N LEU A 81 16.79 7.46 -5.83
CA LEU A 81 15.46 8.04 -6.05
C LEU A 81 15.21 9.23 -5.09
N PRO A 82 14.24 10.12 -5.38
CA PRO A 82 13.83 11.22 -4.50
C PRO A 82 13.23 10.69 -3.19
N MET A 83 14.06 10.49 -2.16
CA MET A 83 13.65 9.87 -0.91
C MET A 83 12.64 10.71 -0.12
N GLU A 84 12.52 12.01 -0.40
CA GLU A 84 11.50 12.90 0.13
C GLU A 84 10.08 12.54 -0.36
N GLN A 85 9.96 11.87 -1.51
CA GLN A 85 8.69 11.36 -2.06
C GLN A 85 8.37 9.95 -1.57
N ILE A 86 9.19 9.37 -0.69
CA ILE A 86 9.07 7.98 -0.23
C ILE A 86 8.99 7.96 1.30
N SER A 87 7.90 7.41 1.84
CA SER A 87 7.73 7.19 3.27
C SER A 87 7.71 5.70 3.60
N PHE A 88 8.45 5.32 4.63
CA PHE A 88 8.46 3.96 5.15
C PHE A 88 7.58 3.87 6.41
N HIS A 89 6.74 2.86 6.47
CA HIS A 89 5.82 2.61 7.57
C HIS A 89 6.11 1.24 8.19
N SER A 90 6.31 1.19 9.51
CA SER A 90 6.53 -0.06 10.25
C SER A 90 5.22 -0.83 10.43
N VAL A 91 4.71 -1.38 9.33
CA VAL A 91 3.52 -2.21 9.26
C VAL A 91 3.96 -3.61 8.78
N PRO A 92 4.09 -4.59 9.69
CA PRO A 92 4.44 -5.95 9.32
C PRO A 92 3.38 -6.54 8.40
N THR A 93 3.83 -7.14 7.31
CA THR A 93 2.97 -7.83 6.34
C THR A 93 3.52 -9.23 6.11
N ASN A 94 2.67 -10.16 5.68
CA ASN A 94 3.08 -11.52 5.34
C ASN A 94 3.52 -11.64 3.88
N GLU A 95 2.91 -10.92 2.95
CA GLU A 95 3.25 -10.96 1.53
C GLU A 95 3.16 -9.54 0.93
N PRO A 96 3.79 -9.25 -0.22
CA PRO A 96 3.89 -7.89 -0.77
C PRO A 96 2.63 -7.38 -1.49
N TRP A 97 1.50 -8.08 -1.39
CA TRP A 97 0.29 -7.81 -2.18
C TRP A 97 -0.61 -6.76 -1.54
N CYS A 98 -0.09 -5.53 -1.45
CA CYS A 98 -0.78 -4.41 -0.83
C CYS A 98 -2.14 -4.08 -1.45
N ARG A 99 -2.35 -4.44 -2.72
CA ARG A 99 -3.65 -4.31 -3.39
C ARG A 99 -4.75 -5.14 -2.71
N ASP A 100 -4.39 -6.31 -2.19
CA ASP A 100 -5.38 -7.30 -1.74
C ASP A 100 -5.61 -7.24 -0.24
N HIS A 101 -4.56 -6.99 0.55
CA HIS A 101 -4.67 -6.83 2.01
C HIS A 101 -4.80 -5.38 2.47
N GLY A 102 -4.61 -4.42 1.57
CA GLY A 102 -4.52 -3.01 1.91
C GLY A 102 -5.90 -2.37 2.09
N PRO A 103 -5.96 -1.18 2.70
CA PRO A 103 -7.22 -0.48 2.85
C PRO A 103 -7.78 -0.06 1.49
N ILE A 104 -9.09 -0.19 1.31
CA ILE A 104 -9.80 0.52 0.23
C ILE A 104 -10.27 1.86 0.78
N PHE A 105 -9.69 2.95 0.27
CA PHE A 105 -10.03 4.30 0.68
C PHE A 105 -11.39 4.73 0.12
N LEU A 106 -12.17 5.42 0.96
CA LEU A 106 -13.45 6.00 0.61
C LEU A 106 -13.45 7.50 0.86
N THR A 107 -14.11 8.23 -0.04
CA THR A 107 -14.31 9.68 0.03
C THR A 107 -15.79 10.01 0.05
N ARG A 108 -16.12 11.23 0.48
CA ARG A 108 -17.47 11.80 0.41
C ARG A 108 -17.40 13.31 0.19
N ASP A 109 -18.39 13.86 -0.50
CA ASP A 109 -18.41 15.29 -0.86
C ASP A 109 -18.90 16.18 0.29
N LEU A 110 -19.89 15.71 1.05
CA LEU A 110 -20.42 16.43 2.22
C LEU A 110 -19.58 16.11 3.46
N ASP A 111 -19.09 17.15 4.15
CA ASP A 111 -18.17 17.02 5.29
C ASP A 111 -16.97 16.11 4.95
N PRO A 112 -16.09 16.54 4.01
CA PRO A 112 -15.05 15.69 3.44
C PRO A 112 -14.17 15.06 4.53
N ARG A 113 -14.21 13.73 4.58
CA ARG A 113 -13.38 12.90 5.45
C ARG A 113 -12.99 11.65 4.69
N LEU A 114 -11.76 11.20 4.89
CA LEU A 114 -11.31 9.92 4.40
C LEU A 114 -11.81 8.82 5.33
N ALA A 115 -12.27 7.71 4.76
CA ALA A 115 -12.51 6.47 5.48
C ALA A 115 -11.76 5.34 4.79
N ILE A 116 -11.58 4.23 5.50
CA ILE A 116 -11.09 2.99 4.91
C ILE A 116 -12.12 1.90 5.10
N VAL A 117 -12.18 0.98 4.14
CA VAL A 117 -12.78 -0.34 4.37
C VAL A 117 -11.64 -1.32 4.58
N ASP A 118 -11.74 -2.04 5.70
CA ASP A 118 -10.89 -3.16 6.06
C ASP A 118 -11.64 -4.45 5.74
N TRP A 119 -11.22 -5.13 4.69
CA TRP A 119 -11.80 -6.40 4.27
C TRP A 119 -11.03 -7.50 4.96
N ASP A 120 -11.74 -8.41 5.62
CA ASP A 120 -11.17 -9.54 6.38
C ASP A 120 -10.38 -10.49 5.46
N TYR A 121 -9.13 -10.13 5.18
CA TYR A 121 -8.28 -10.78 4.19
C TYR A 121 -7.78 -12.14 4.71
N ASN A 122 -7.98 -13.18 3.92
CA ASN A 122 -7.68 -14.56 4.31
C ASN A 122 -6.65 -15.27 3.39
N ALA A 123 -5.84 -14.52 2.64
CA ALA A 123 -4.89 -15.07 1.68
C ALA A 123 -5.53 -15.89 0.53
N TRP A 124 -6.60 -15.34 -0.04
CA TRP A 124 -7.32 -15.85 -1.23
C TRP A 124 -7.91 -17.26 -1.09
N GLY A 125 -8.43 -17.63 0.09
CA GLY A 125 -9.05 -18.95 0.31
C GLY A 125 -9.53 -19.19 1.73
#